data_AF-A0A6S5TZV5-F1
#
_entry.id   AF-A0A6S5TZV5-F1
#
_cell.length_a   1.000
_cell.length_b   1.000
_cell.length_c   1.000
_cell.angle_alpha   90.00
_cell.angle_beta   90.00
_cell.angle_gamma   90.00
#
_symmetry.space_group_name_H-M   'P 1'
#
loop_
_entity.id
_entity.type
_entity.pdbx_description
1 polymer ?
#
loop_
_entity_poly.entity_id
_entity_poly.type
_entity_poly.pdbx_seq_one_letter_code
_entity_poly.pdbx_strand_id
1 'polypeptide(L)' 'MRGADITQKSLFAIAKLDDFIPAEHPLRVIRTLADLALRRMSGLFDTLYADTGRPRSRPRS' A
#
# COMPACT_ATOMS: atom_id res chain seq x y z
N MET A 1 23.39 35.18 20.34
CA MET A 1 22.81 33.85 20.64
C MET A 1 21.30 33.97 20.55
N ARG A 2 20.66 33.38 19.53
CA ARG A 2 19.18 33.36 19.45
C ARG A 2 18.77 32.02 18.86
N GLY A 3 18.63 31.04 19.74
CA GLY A 3 18.01 29.77 19.46
C GLY A 3 16.50 29.96 19.41
N ALA A 4 15.91 29.57 18.29
CA ALA A 4 14.57 29.04 18.27
C ALA A 4 14.71 27.74 17.48
N ASP A 5 14.78 26.62 18.21
CA ASP A 5 14.70 25.29 17.61
C ASP A 5 13.30 25.15 17.03
N ILE A 6 13.17 25.51 15.75
CA ILE A 6 11.97 25.26 14.96
C ILE A 6 11.93 23.75 14.76
N THR A 7 11.31 23.04 15.69
CA THR A 7 11.17 21.60 15.61
C THR A 7 10.20 21.30 14.49
N GLN A 8 10.70 20.77 13.37
CA GLN A 8 9.86 20.34 12.26
C GLN A 8 8.98 19.19 12.76
N LYS A 9 7.66 19.39 12.77
CA LYS A 9 6.70 18.31 13.08
C LYS A 9 6.91 17.17 12.09
N SER A 10 6.79 15.93 12.55
CA SER A 10 6.91 14.76 11.67
C SER A 10 5.92 14.89 10.51
N LEU A 11 6.44 14.99 9.29
CA LEU A 11 5.63 15.14 8.07
C LEU A 11 5.01 13.82 7.60
N PHE A 12 5.49 12.70 8.14
CA PHE A 12 5.06 11.37 7.77
C PHE A 12 4.72 10.57 9.03
N ALA A 13 3.67 9.76 8.92
CA ALA A 13 3.34 8.74 9.89
C ALA A 13 3.48 7.39 9.20
N ILE A 14 4.28 6.51 9.82
CA ILE A 14 4.32 5.09 9.46
C ILE A 14 3.49 4.39 10.51
N ALA A 15 2.41 3.76 10.07
CA ALA A 15 1.55 2.99 10.95
C ALA A 15 1.24 1.63 10.32
N LYS A 16 1.10 0.63 11.16
CA LYS A 16 0.74 -0.73 10.81
C LYS A 16 -0.76 -0.90 10.91
N LEU A 17 -1.30 -1.89 10.21
CA LEU A 17 -2.71 -2.24 10.31
C LEU A 17 -3.11 -2.57 11.76
N ASP A 18 -2.23 -3.26 12.48
CA ASP A 18 -2.43 -3.66 13.88
C ASP A 18 -2.54 -2.46 14.83
N ASP A 19 -2.01 -1.29 14.46
CA ASP A 19 -2.10 -0.07 15.27
C ASP A 19 -3.53 0.49 15.30
N PHE A 20 -4.37 0.12 14.33
CA PHE A 20 -5.75 0.62 14.20
C PHE A 20 -6.82 -0.46 14.27
N ILE A 21 -6.49 -1.68 13.88
CA ILE A 21 -7.46 -2.79 13.79
C ILE A 21 -6.90 -3.96 14.61
N PRO A 22 -7.38 -4.20 15.84
CA PRO A 22 -6.97 -5.34 16.65
C PRO A 22 -7.24 -6.69 15.98
N ALA A 23 -6.57 -7.75 16.44
CA ALA A 23 -6.70 -9.11 15.88
C ALA A 23 -8.14 -9.63 15.88
N GLU A 24 -8.87 -9.41 16.98
CA GLU A 24 -10.26 -9.86 17.15
C GLU A 24 -11.31 -8.90 16.56
N HIS A 25 -10.87 -7.90 15.76
CA HIS A 25 -11.79 -6.90 15.25
C HIS A 25 -12.64 -7.47 14.10
N PRO A 26 -13.98 -7.27 14.11
CA PRO A 26 -14.87 -7.85 13.10
C PRO A 26 -14.54 -7.41 11.66
N LEU A 27 -13.96 -6.22 11.48
CA LEU A 27 -13.52 -5.75 10.16
C LEU A 27 -12.37 -6.58 9.55
N ARG A 28 -11.64 -7.38 10.33
CA ARG A 28 -10.62 -8.29 9.79
C ARG A 28 -11.19 -9.38 8.89
N VAL A 29 -12.49 -9.67 9.01
CA VAL A 29 -13.17 -10.61 8.09
C VAL A 29 -13.10 -10.11 6.64
N ILE A 30 -13.24 -8.79 6.42
CA ILE A 30 -13.16 -8.18 5.08
C ILE A 30 -11.78 -8.41 4.47
N ARG A 31 -10.71 -8.33 5.29
CA ARG A 31 -9.34 -8.60 4.82
C ARG A 31 -9.22 -10.02 4.27
N THR A 32 -9.81 -11.00 4.94
CA THR A 32 -9.81 -12.40 4.47
C THR A 32 -10.49 -12.55 3.11
N LEU A 33 -11.64 -11.89 2.91
CA LEU A 33 -12.35 -11.91 1.64
C LEU A 33 -11.55 -11.23 0.52
N ALA A 34 -10.94 -10.08 0.82
CA ALA A 34 -10.07 -9.36 -0.11
C ALA A 34 -8.83 -10.19 -0.49
N ASP A 35 -8.17 -10.82 0.48
CA ASP A 35 -7.00 -11.67 0.24
C ASP A 35 -7.35 -12.85 -0.67
N LEU A 36 -8.53 -13.45 -0.49
CA LEU A 36 -9.00 -14.54 -1.34
C LEU A 36 -9.30 -14.08 -2.77
N ALA A 37 -9.91 -12.90 -2.94
CA ALA A 37 -10.14 -12.31 -4.26
C ALA A 37 -8.81 -11.98 -4.96
N LEU A 38 -7.87 -11.35 -4.24
CA LEU A 38 -6.55 -10.99 -4.77
C LEU A 38 -5.74 -12.23 -5.15
N ARG A 39 -5.79 -13.30 -4.35
CA ARG A 39 -5.16 -14.59 -4.69
C ARG A 39 -5.68 -15.17 -5.99
N ARG A 40 -7.00 -15.11 -6.23
CA ARG A 40 -7.59 -15.56 -7.51
C ARG A 40 -7.13 -14.72 -8.70
N MET A 41 -6.79 -13.45 -8.47
CA MET A 41 -6.29 -12.53 -9.51
C MET A 41 -4.77 -12.58 -9.69
N SER A 42 -4.03 -13.34 -8.88
CA SER A 42 -2.56 -13.37 -8.88
C SER A 42 -1.97 -13.63 -10.27
N GLY A 43 -2.41 -14.66 -10.98
CA GLY A 43 -1.90 -14.95 -12.33
C GLY A 43 -2.17 -13.83 -13.34
N LEU A 44 -3.26 -13.09 -13.20
CA LEU A 44 -3.51 -11.91 -14.03
C LEU A 44 -2.52 -10.78 -13.69
N PHE A 45 -2.23 -10.56 -12.40
CA PHE A 45 -1.19 -9.61 -12.00
C PHE A 45 0.19 -10.03 -12.48
N ASP A 46 0.53 -11.31 -12.41
CA ASP A 46 1.81 -11.82 -12.91
C ASP A 46 2.00 -11.50 -14.39
N THR A 47 0.94 -11.59 -15.20
CA THR A 47 1.01 -11.18 -16.61
C THR A 47 1.10 -9.66 -16.80
N LEU A 48 0.36 -8.86 -16.03
CA LEU A 48 0.38 -7.40 -16.14
C LEU A 48 1.70 -6.77 -15.68
N TYR A 49 2.34 -7.39 -14.70
CA TYR A 49 3.58 -6.94 -14.07
C TYR A 49 4.78 -7.84 -14.37
N ALA A 50 4.69 -8.69 -15.40
CA ALA A 50 5.83 -9.49 -15.86
C ALA A 50 7.04 -8.59 -16.16
N ASP A 51 8.27 -9.12 -16.00
CA ASP A 51 9.53 -8.37 -16.20
C ASP A 51 9.67 -7.75 -17.59
N THR A 52 8.98 -8.30 -18.59
CA THR A 52 8.90 -7.71 -19.93
C THR A 52 8.12 -6.39 -19.96
N GLY A 53 7.46 -6.04 -18.85
CA GLY A 53 6.61 -4.88 -18.65
C GLY A 53 5.35 -4.91 -19.50
N ARG A 54 4.27 -4.25 -19.04
CA ARG A 54 3.29 -3.72 -19.99
C ARG A 54 4.06 -2.79 -20.95
N PRO A 55 3.90 -2.93 -22.29
CA PRO A 55 4.59 -2.04 -23.22
C PRO A 55 4.31 -0.61 -22.79
N ARG A 56 5.37 0.15 -22.46
CA ARG A 56 5.24 1.56 -22.10
C ARG A 56 4.43 2.21 -23.19
N SER A 57 3.27 2.75 -22.86
CA SER A 57 2.54 3.62 -23.77
C SER A 57 3.44 4.81 -24.05
N ARG A 58 4.15 4.77 -25.18
CA ARG A 58 4.95 5.88 -25.68
C ARG A 58 4.00 7.08 -25.81
N PRO A 59 4.39 8.30 -25.42
CA PRO A 59 3.58 9.48 -25.69
C PRO A 59 3.31 9.55 -27.19
N ARG A 60 2.04 9.76 -27.61
CA ARG A 60 1.78 10.18 -28.99
C ARG A 60 2.37 11.58 -29.13
N SER A 61 3.39 11.70 -29.98
CA SER A 61 3.85 12.98 -30.53
C SER A 61 2.73 13.65 -31.31
#